data_AF-A0A7S0D0L8-F1
#
_entry.id   AF-A0A7S0D0L8-F1
#
_cell.length_a   1.000
_cell.length_b   1.000
_cell.length_c   1.000
_cell.angle_alpha   90.00
_cell.angle_beta   90.00
_cell.angle_gamma   90.00
#
_symmetry.space_group_name_H-M   'P 1'
#
loop_
_entity.id
_entity.type
_entity.pdbx_description
1 polymer ?
#
loop_
_entity_poly.entity_id
_entity_poly.type
_entity_poly.pdbx_seq_one_letter_code
_entity_poly.pdbx_strand_id
1 'polypeptide(L)'
;GDPGDPGDAGRTDAFAPVWIVADGAHTADSAKAAFATLRETTLLFQSGDDGDAKKKEKNNASPALAVVIAMASDKNHVEVMRAVSKAEPAFVFCAETLVSGGTARAAPATALRDAFELAAEAAKTKTASASGGEKKNLSNSDAKTRVFVIPELERAMAEAVDAVRGRGGGVVCVTGSLNVVARAEAWANQSTAKSS
;
A
#
# COMPACT_ATOMS: atom_id res chain seq x y z
N GLY A 1 43.18 -21.25 30.07
CA GLY A 1 42.78 -20.23 29.11
C GLY A 1 42.29 -20.95 27.89
N ASP A 2 40.99 -20.97 27.70
CA ASP A 2 40.33 -21.63 26.57
C ASP A 2 40.10 -20.58 25.47
N PRO A 3 40.53 -20.82 24.22
CA PRO A 3 40.49 -19.81 23.17
C PRO A 3 39.13 -19.84 22.46
N GLY A 4 38.40 -18.72 22.58
CA GLY A 4 37.51 -18.23 21.53
C GLY A 4 36.21 -19.00 21.32
N ASP A 5 35.22 -18.69 22.13
CA ASP A 5 33.80 -18.76 21.73
C ASP A 5 33.60 -17.81 20.53
N PRO A 6 33.27 -18.30 19.32
CA PRO A 6 32.97 -17.42 18.19
C PRO A 6 31.59 -16.82 18.41
N GLY A 7 31.56 -15.69 19.10
CA GLY A 7 30.37 -14.87 19.26
C GLY A 7 29.71 -14.60 17.91
N ASP A 8 28.46 -15.04 17.80
CA ASP A 8 27.35 -14.37 17.10
C ASP A 8 27.70 -13.71 15.74
N ALA A 9 28.30 -14.47 14.83
CA ALA A 9 28.36 -14.12 13.42
C ALA A 9 27.13 -14.70 12.70
N GLY A 10 25.93 -14.19 12.99
CA GLY A 10 24.72 -14.80 12.44
C GLY A 10 23.47 -13.93 12.30
N ARG A 11 23.41 -12.75 12.93
CA ARG A 11 22.26 -11.87 12.72
C ARG A 11 22.49 -11.03 11.47
N THR A 12 22.25 -11.62 10.30
CA THR A 12 21.90 -10.82 9.14
C THR A 12 20.68 -9.99 9.55
N ASP A 13 20.76 -8.67 9.44
CA ASP A 13 19.60 -7.79 9.56
C ASP A 13 18.65 -8.14 8.41
N ALA A 14 17.85 -9.20 8.62
CA ALA A 14 16.84 -9.61 7.66
C ALA A 14 15.83 -8.47 7.60
N PHE A 15 15.90 -7.68 6.52
CA PHE A 15 14.88 -6.68 6.21
C PHE A 15 13.52 -7.35 6.35
N ALA A 16 12.58 -6.72 7.06
CA ALA A 16 11.25 -7.30 7.17
C ALA A 16 10.64 -7.45 5.75
N PRO A 17 9.86 -8.51 5.52
CA PRO A 17 9.39 -8.85 4.19
C PRO A 17 8.53 -7.73 3.59
N VAL A 18 8.58 -7.62 2.26
CA VAL A 18 7.63 -6.82 1.47
C VAL A 18 6.67 -7.79 0.80
N TRP A 19 5.40 -7.72 1.18
CA TRP A 19 4.34 -8.53 0.58
C TRP A 19 3.67 -7.76 -0.54
N ILE A 20 3.44 -8.42 -1.67
CA ILE A 20 2.71 -7.84 -2.80
C ILE A 20 1.35 -8.49 -2.85
N VAL A 21 0.30 -7.68 -2.76
CA VAL A 21 -1.08 -8.12 -2.84
C VAL A 21 -1.71 -7.50 -4.08
N ALA A 22 -2.05 -8.34 -5.05
CA ALA A 22 -2.75 -7.90 -6.26
C ALA A 22 -4.26 -8.10 -6.07
N ASP A 23 -5.04 -7.04 -6.21
CA ASP A 23 -6.50 -7.07 -6.08
C ASP A 23 -7.17 -6.28 -7.21
N GLY A 24 -8.21 -6.86 -7.83
CA GLY A 24 -8.87 -6.30 -9.00
C GLY A 24 -9.84 -5.14 -8.73
N ALA A 25 -9.92 -4.60 -7.52
CA ALA A 25 -10.87 -3.56 -7.14
C ALA A 25 -10.80 -2.34 -8.05
N HIS A 26 -11.94 -1.98 -8.62
CA HIS A 26 -12.10 -0.84 -9.54
C HIS A 26 -13.45 -0.11 -9.35
N THR A 27 -14.14 -0.40 -8.25
CA THR A 27 -15.36 0.26 -7.78
C THR A 27 -15.19 0.67 -6.32
N ALA A 28 -16.01 1.60 -5.83
CA ALA A 28 -15.93 2.09 -4.46
C ALA A 28 -16.07 0.95 -3.43
N ASP A 29 -17.03 0.04 -3.64
CA ASP A 29 -17.32 -1.03 -2.68
C ASP A 29 -16.29 -2.15 -2.74
N SER A 30 -15.81 -2.52 -3.94
CA SER A 30 -14.70 -3.48 -4.05
C SER A 30 -13.42 -2.92 -3.41
N ALA A 31 -13.14 -1.63 -3.56
CA ALA A 31 -11.96 -1.01 -2.95
C ALA A 31 -12.08 -0.98 -1.41
N LYS A 32 -13.25 -0.62 -0.86
CA LYS A 32 -13.50 -0.69 0.58
C LYS A 32 -13.27 -2.10 1.12
N ALA A 33 -13.78 -3.12 0.42
CA ALA A 33 -13.60 -4.51 0.82
C ALA A 33 -12.12 -4.91 0.80
N ALA A 34 -11.40 -4.60 -0.29
CA ALA A 34 -9.97 -4.91 -0.41
C ALA A 34 -9.13 -4.26 0.70
N PHE A 35 -9.35 -2.97 0.99
CA PHE A 35 -8.58 -2.28 2.03
C PHE A 35 -8.99 -2.67 3.46
N ALA A 36 -10.24 -3.10 3.67
CA ALA A 36 -10.65 -3.70 4.94
C ALA A 36 -9.90 -5.02 5.17
N THR A 37 -9.87 -5.91 4.18
CA THR A 37 -9.12 -7.17 4.22
C THR A 37 -7.63 -6.92 4.45
N LEU A 38 -7.02 -5.99 3.70
CA LEU A 38 -5.61 -5.66 3.84
C LEU A 38 -5.26 -5.18 5.25
N ARG A 39 -6.12 -4.38 5.87
CA ARG A 39 -5.93 -3.88 7.24
C ARG A 39 -6.00 -5.03 8.25
N GLU A 40 -6.96 -5.93 8.10
CA GLU A 40 -7.07 -7.13 8.93
C GLU A 40 -5.82 -8.02 8.80
N THR A 41 -5.31 -8.23 7.58
CA THR A 41 -4.13 -9.07 7.35
C THR A 41 -2.81 -8.39 7.71
N THR A 42 -2.68 -7.06 7.58
CA THR A 42 -1.49 -6.32 8.03
C THR A 42 -1.34 -6.26 9.54
N LEU A 43 -2.44 -6.39 10.29
CA LEU A 43 -2.38 -6.63 11.73
C LEU A 43 -1.81 -8.03 12.03
N LEU A 44 -2.09 -9.02 11.18
CA LEU A 44 -1.52 -10.37 11.33
C LEU A 44 -0.02 -10.41 11.02
N PHE A 45 0.45 -9.62 10.05
CA PHE A 45 1.89 -9.48 9.77
C PHE A 45 2.68 -8.82 10.93
N GLN A 46 2.00 -8.19 11.90
CA GLN A 46 2.61 -7.62 13.11
C GLN A 46 2.70 -8.63 14.27
N SER A 47 1.79 -9.60 14.29
CA SER A 47 1.80 -10.72 15.23
C SER A 47 2.62 -11.85 14.64
N GLY A 48 3.95 -11.70 14.62
CA GLY A 48 4.84 -12.84 14.51
C GLY A 48 4.42 -13.91 15.54
N ASP A 49 4.37 -15.15 15.09
CA ASP A 49 4.15 -16.38 15.85
C ASP A 49 5.30 -16.60 16.86
N ASP A 50 5.43 -15.68 17.81
CA ASP A 50 6.21 -15.89 19.03
C ASP A 50 5.17 -16.21 20.10
N GLY A 51 4.96 -17.51 20.32
CA GLY A 51 4.02 -18.09 21.29
C GLY A 51 4.36 -17.78 22.76
N ASP A 52 4.67 -16.55 23.11
CA ASP A 52 4.81 -16.11 24.49
C ASP A 52 4.30 -14.68 24.67
N ALA A 53 3.15 -14.57 25.30
CA ALA A 53 2.52 -13.33 25.70
C ALA A 53 3.34 -12.62 26.79
N LYS A 54 4.47 -12.01 26.45
CA LYS A 54 5.15 -11.06 27.32
C LYS A 54 5.74 -9.87 26.56
N LYS A 55 5.07 -8.72 26.75
CA LYS A 55 5.68 -7.38 26.79
C LYS A 55 6.43 -6.96 25.51
N LYS A 56 5.71 -6.73 24.40
CA LYS A 56 6.29 -5.97 23.28
C LYS A 56 6.40 -4.49 23.65
N GLU A 57 7.63 -4.02 23.73
CA GLU A 57 7.98 -2.61 23.79
C GLU A 57 7.28 -1.80 22.70
N LYS A 58 6.98 -0.57 23.06
CA LYS A 58 6.14 0.41 22.36
C LYS A 58 6.83 1.04 21.13
N ASN A 59 7.59 0.27 20.35
CA ASN A 59 8.37 0.79 19.21
C ASN A 59 8.21 0.02 17.88
N ASN A 60 7.27 -0.92 17.75
CA ASN A 60 6.99 -1.49 16.43
C ASN A 60 6.19 -0.49 15.60
N ALA A 61 6.87 0.22 14.70
CA ALA A 61 6.24 0.97 13.63
C ALA A 61 5.30 0.04 12.87
N SER A 62 4.05 0.46 12.64
CA SER A 62 3.12 -0.31 11.82
C SER A 62 3.73 -0.54 10.43
N PRO A 63 3.60 -1.76 9.85
CA PRO A 63 4.12 -2.08 8.53
C PRO A 63 3.62 -1.06 7.51
N ALA A 64 4.52 -0.58 6.65
CA ALA A 64 4.17 0.44 5.69
C ALA A 64 3.21 -0.12 4.63
N LEU A 65 2.12 0.60 4.37
CA LEU A 65 1.23 0.33 3.24
C LEU A 65 1.57 1.26 2.08
N ALA A 66 1.88 0.69 0.92
CA ALA A 66 1.88 1.38 -0.36
C ALA A 66 0.75 0.88 -1.25
N VAL A 67 0.17 1.77 -2.04
CA VAL A 67 -0.87 1.43 -3.03
C VAL A 67 -0.40 1.84 -4.41
N VAL A 68 -0.27 0.88 -5.32
CA VAL A 68 -0.09 1.09 -6.75
C VAL A 68 -1.46 0.94 -7.41
N ILE A 69 -1.92 1.97 -8.10
CA ILE A 69 -3.26 1.99 -8.69
C ILE A 69 -3.23 2.46 -10.13
N ALA A 70 -3.86 1.67 -11.00
CA ALA A 70 -4.11 2.03 -12.38
C ALA A 70 -5.49 1.52 -12.80
N MET A 71 -6.31 2.35 -13.42
CA MET A 71 -7.70 2.03 -13.70
C MET A 71 -8.18 2.64 -15.01
N ALA A 72 -9.34 2.18 -15.47
CA ALA A 72 -9.97 2.73 -16.66
C ALA A 72 -10.59 4.11 -16.42
N SER A 73 -10.65 4.94 -17.45
CA SER A 73 -11.17 6.30 -17.40
C SER A 73 -12.69 6.38 -17.17
N ASP A 74 -13.43 5.31 -17.41
CA ASP A 74 -14.88 5.20 -17.20
C ASP A 74 -15.27 4.95 -15.73
N LYS A 75 -14.29 4.79 -14.82
CA LYS A 75 -14.55 4.49 -13.41
C LYS A 75 -14.73 5.75 -12.56
N ASN A 76 -15.41 5.60 -11.43
CA ASN A 76 -15.50 6.67 -10.43
C ASN A 76 -14.21 6.71 -9.59
N HIS A 77 -13.22 7.44 -10.09
CA HIS A 77 -11.89 7.51 -9.48
C HIS A 77 -11.93 8.09 -8.07
N VAL A 78 -12.73 9.14 -7.84
CA VAL A 78 -12.80 9.83 -6.53
C VAL A 78 -13.33 8.90 -5.44
N GLU A 79 -14.38 8.11 -5.70
CA GLU A 79 -14.92 7.20 -4.68
C GLU A 79 -14.00 5.99 -4.42
N VAL A 80 -13.25 5.52 -5.43
CA VAL A 80 -12.20 4.50 -5.21
C VAL A 80 -11.05 5.10 -4.39
N MET A 81 -10.55 6.27 -4.78
CA MET A 81 -9.47 6.96 -4.06
C MET A 81 -9.87 7.35 -2.64
N ARG A 82 -11.15 7.55 -2.37
CA ARG A 82 -11.65 7.73 -0.99
C ARG A 82 -11.47 6.47 -0.15
N ALA A 83 -11.65 5.28 -0.71
CA ALA A 83 -11.36 4.03 0.00
C ALA A 83 -9.84 3.90 0.24
N VAL A 84 -9.02 4.22 -0.76
CA VAL A 84 -7.55 4.26 -0.64
C VAL A 84 -7.10 5.22 0.46
N SER A 85 -7.60 6.47 0.45
CA SER A 85 -7.22 7.49 1.43
C SER A 85 -7.62 7.10 2.85
N LYS A 86 -8.77 6.45 3.05
CA LYS A 86 -9.20 5.92 4.35
C LYS A 86 -8.34 4.78 4.88
N ALA A 87 -7.59 4.10 4.02
CA ALA A 87 -6.63 3.08 4.42
C ALA A 87 -5.32 3.68 4.96
N GLU A 88 -5.18 5.01 4.95
CA GLU A 88 -4.02 5.76 5.45
C GLU A 88 -2.67 5.21 4.94
N PRO A 89 -2.51 4.99 3.61
CA PRO A 89 -1.26 4.47 3.09
C PRO A 89 -0.13 5.48 3.28
N ALA A 90 1.09 4.96 3.50
CA ALA A 90 2.29 5.78 3.51
C ALA A 90 2.61 6.34 2.11
N PHE A 91 2.29 5.57 1.07
CA PHE A 91 2.58 5.91 -0.32
C PHE A 91 1.44 5.52 -1.27
N VAL A 92 1.18 6.35 -2.28
CA VAL A 92 0.28 6.05 -3.39
C VAL A 92 1.01 6.30 -4.70
N PHE A 93 1.04 5.32 -5.58
CA PHE A 93 1.66 5.37 -6.90
C PHE A 93 0.55 5.26 -7.95
N CYS A 94 0.27 6.38 -8.60
CA CYS A 94 -0.68 6.45 -9.70
C CYS A 94 0.03 6.05 -10.99
N ALA A 95 -0.49 5.02 -11.64
CA ALA A 95 0.06 4.48 -12.88
C ALA A 95 -1.02 4.36 -13.96
N GLU A 96 -0.59 4.01 -15.16
CA GLU A 96 -1.48 3.77 -16.29
C GLU A 96 -1.53 2.27 -16.60
N THR A 97 -2.69 1.81 -17.07
CA THR A 97 -2.85 0.42 -17.48
C THR A 97 -3.58 0.36 -18.80
N LEU A 98 -3.11 -0.53 -19.68
CA LEU A 98 -3.91 -0.91 -20.82
C LEU A 98 -5.19 -1.56 -20.30
N VAL A 99 -6.31 -1.21 -20.90
CA VAL A 99 -7.57 -1.89 -20.65
C VAL A 99 -7.99 -2.58 -21.94
N SER A 100 -8.91 -3.55 -21.87
CA SER A 100 -9.38 -4.22 -23.08
C SER A 100 -9.83 -3.16 -24.11
N GLY A 101 -9.46 -3.32 -25.39
CA GLY A 101 -9.64 -2.26 -26.41
C GLY A 101 -8.50 -1.23 -26.52
N GLY A 102 -7.39 -1.38 -25.80
CA GLY A 102 -6.17 -0.57 -25.96
C GLY A 102 -6.03 0.60 -24.98
N THR A 103 -5.17 1.57 -25.30
CA THR A 103 -4.90 2.77 -24.48
C THR A 103 -6.10 3.71 -24.35
N ALA A 104 -7.09 3.61 -25.25
CA ALA A 104 -8.23 4.52 -25.33
C ALA A 104 -9.10 4.58 -24.06
N ARG A 105 -9.01 3.57 -23.18
CA ARG A 105 -9.77 3.52 -21.92
C ARG A 105 -8.91 3.69 -20.68
N ALA A 106 -7.60 3.90 -20.80
CA ALA A 106 -6.72 4.09 -19.64
C ALA A 106 -6.97 5.46 -19.00
N ALA A 107 -7.11 5.53 -17.68
CA ALA A 107 -7.04 6.81 -16.97
C ALA A 107 -5.59 7.29 -16.94
N PRO A 108 -5.30 8.57 -17.26
CA PRO A 108 -3.98 9.15 -17.05
C PRO A 108 -3.59 9.06 -15.57
N ALA A 109 -2.32 8.79 -15.29
CA ALA A 109 -1.83 8.71 -13.90
C ALA A 109 -2.05 10.04 -13.13
N THR A 110 -2.01 11.18 -13.82
CA THR A 110 -2.32 12.49 -13.24
C THR A 110 -3.78 12.61 -12.78
N ALA A 111 -4.73 12.10 -13.56
CA ALA A 111 -6.14 12.12 -13.19
C ALA A 111 -6.43 11.32 -11.92
N LEU A 112 -5.70 10.21 -11.73
CA LEU A 112 -5.76 9.41 -10.51
C LEU A 112 -5.20 10.15 -9.29
N ARG A 113 -4.09 10.88 -9.47
CA ARG A 113 -3.55 11.75 -8.42
C ARG A 113 -4.57 12.83 -8.04
N ASP A 114 -5.14 13.53 -9.02
CA ASP A 114 -6.11 14.60 -8.77
C ASP A 114 -7.35 14.05 -8.04
N ALA A 115 -7.82 12.86 -8.42
CA ALA A 115 -8.90 12.17 -7.73
C ALA A 115 -8.55 11.80 -6.28
N PHE A 116 -7.29 11.44 -6.00
CA PHE A 116 -6.81 11.20 -4.63
C PHE A 116 -6.77 12.47 -3.80
N GLU A 117 -6.25 13.57 -4.35
CA GLU A 117 -6.23 14.87 -3.68
C GLU A 117 -7.66 15.32 -3.34
N LEU A 118 -8.60 15.24 -4.28
CA LEU A 118 -10.01 15.54 -4.04
C LEU A 118 -10.63 14.65 -2.95
N ALA A 119 -10.32 13.35 -2.96
CA ALA A 119 -10.84 12.42 -1.96
C ALA A 119 -10.27 12.70 -0.56
N ALA A 120 -8.98 13.04 -0.46
CA ALA A 120 -8.31 13.38 0.79
C ALA A 120 -8.83 14.71 1.37
N GLU A 121 -9.05 15.73 0.55
CA GLU A 121 -9.64 17.01 1.00
C GLU A 121 -11.09 16.85 1.46
N ALA A 122 -11.88 16.03 0.76
CA ALA A 122 -13.25 15.72 1.18
C ALA A 122 -13.31 14.97 2.53
N ALA A 123 -12.26 14.23 2.90
CA ALA A 123 -12.18 13.57 4.19
C ALA A 123 -11.92 14.59 5.32
N LYS A 124 -11.06 15.60 5.10
CA LYS A 124 -10.73 16.65 6.08
C LYS A 124 -11.92 17.56 6.41
N THR A 125 -12.74 17.88 5.41
CA THR A 125 -13.90 18.78 5.56
C THR A 125 -15.06 18.16 6.33
N LYS A 126 -15.25 16.83 6.22
CA LYS A 126 -16.25 16.08 7.01
C LYS A 126 -15.89 16.00 8.49
N THR A 127 -14.61 15.91 8.84
CA THR A 127 -14.16 15.96 10.25
C THR A 127 -14.31 17.36 10.85
N ALA A 128 -14.14 18.43 10.06
CA ALA A 128 -14.36 19.80 10.54
C ALA A 128 -15.86 20.10 10.80
N SER A 129 -16.76 19.59 9.96
CA SER A 129 -18.20 19.87 10.03
C SER A 129 -18.97 19.04 11.06
N ALA A 130 -18.35 17.99 11.62
CA ALA A 130 -18.92 17.15 12.68
C ALA A 130 -18.53 17.59 14.10
N SER A 131 -17.82 18.72 14.26
CA SER A 131 -17.28 19.19 15.55
C SER A 131 -18.28 19.95 16.43
N GLY A 132 -19.52 19.44 16.51
CA GLY A 132 -20.51 19.82 17.52
C GLY A 132 -20.79 18.64 18.47
N GLY A 133 -19.82 18.26 19.30
CA GLY A 133 -20.02 17.22 20.33
C GLY A 133 -18.79 16.35 20.60
N GLU A 134 -18.19 16.56 21.77
CA GLU A 134 -17.25 15.70 22.53
C GLU A 134 -16.02 15.09 21.83
N LYS A 135 -14.85 15.57 22.30
CA LYS A 135 -13.50 15.12 21.98
C LYS A 135 -13.29 13.65 22.36
N LYS A 136 -13.20 12.76 21.37
CA LYS A 136 -12.39 11.54 21.48
C LYS A 136 -11.13 11.74 20.65
N ASN A 137 -9.97 11.72 21.31
CA ASN A 137 -8.65 11.80 20.71
C ASN A 137 -8.51 10.73 19.62
N LEU A 138 -8.76 11.11 18.36
CA LEU A 138 -8.29 10.39 17.20
C LEU A 138 -6.88 10.92 16.94
N SER A 139 -5.90 10.04 17.10
CA SER A 139 -4.48 10.32 16.91
C SER A 139 -4.24 11.08 15.61
N ASN A 140 -3.70 12.30 15.71
CA ASN A 140 -3.00 12.96 14.61
C ASN A 140 -1.82 12.07 14.21
N SER A 141 -2.00 11.15 13.26
CA SER A 141 -0.87 10.64 12.50
C SER A 141 -0.60 11.65 11.38
N ASP A 142 0.24 12.64 11.67
CA ASP A 142 0.78 13.62 10.72
C ASP A 142 1.67 13.00 9.61
N ALA A 143 1.59 11.68 9.38
CA ALA A 143 2.22 11.03 8.25
C ALA A 143 1.41 11.32 6.98
N LYS A 144 1.63 12.49 6.39
CA LYS A 144 1.06 12.87 5.09
C LYS A 144 1.40 11.79 4.04
N THR A 145 0.39 11.09 3.53
CA THR A 145 0.53 10.17 2.40
C THR A 145 1.29 10.85 1.25
N ARG A 146 2.34 10.19 0.75
CA ARG A 146 3.10 10.68 -0.41
C ARG A 146 2.52 10.09 -1.69
N VAL A 147 2.15 10.93 -2.64
CA VAL A 147 1.54 10.52 -3.92
C VAL A 147 2.53 10.73 -5.06
N PHE A 148 2.71 9.73 -5.90
CA PHE A 148 3.60 9.74 -7.06
C PHE A 148 2.82 9.47 -8.34
N VAL A 149 3.26 10.08 -9.43
CA VAL A 149 2.72 9.87 -10.78
C VAL A 149 3.81 9.16 -11.59
N ILE A 150 3.60 7.87 -11.84
CA ILE A 150 4.53 7.01 -12.58
C ILE A 150 3.70 6.23 -13.61
N PRO A 151 3.57 6.74 -14.85
CA PRO A 151 2.68 6.14 -15.84
C PRO A 151 2.96 4.67 -16.13
N GLU A 152 4.22 4.25 -16.09
CA GLU A 152 4.61 2.86 -16.29
C GLU A 152 4.33 2.02 -15.04
N LEU A 153 3.39 1.07 -15.14
CA LEU A 153 2.95 0.22 -14.04
C LEU A 153 4.10 -0.58 -13.40
N GLU A 154 4.98 -1.19 -14.19
CA GLU A 154 6.08 -2.02 -13.70
C GLU A 154 7.09 -1.22 -12.90
N ARG A 155 7.43 -0.01 -13.37
CA ARG A 155 8.26 0.92 -12.62
C ARG A 155 7.57 1.43 -11.36
N ALA A 156 6.26 1.71 -11.41
CA ALA A 156 5.49 2.10 -10.24
C ALA A 156 5.50 1.00 -9.15
N MET A 157 5.40 -0.27 -9.55
CA MET A 157 5.53 -1.41 -8.64
C MET A 157 6.94 -1.51 -8.04
N ALA A 158 7.99 -1.37 -8.86
CA ALA A 158 9.37 -1.39 -8.38
C ALA A 158 9.64 -0.27 -7.36
N GLU A 159 9.26 0.98 -7.66
CA GLU A 159 9.43 2.11 -6.76
C GLU A 159 8.59 1.96 -5.47
N ALA A 160 7.40 1.33 -5.54
CA ALA A 160 6.59 1.04 -4.36
C ALA A 160 7.26 0.00 -3.44
N VAL A 161 7.83 -1.07 -4.01
CA VAL A 161 8.58 -2.08 -3.24
C VAL A 161 9.79 -1.45 -2.56
N ASP A 162 10.55 -0.62 -3.26
CA ASP A 162 11.71 0.08 -2.69
C ASP A 162 11.31 1.06 -1.58
N ALA A 163 10.21 1.80 -1.77
CA ALA A 163 9.70 2.73 -0.77
C ALA A 163 9.23 2.02 0.51
N VAL A 164 8.56 0.86 0.39
CA VAL A 164 8.14 0.03 1.53
C VAL A 164 9.35 -0.62 2.20
N ARG A 165 10.32 -1.14 1.43
CA ARG A 165 11.57 -1.69 1.98
C ARG A 165 12.37 -0.63 2.74
N GLY A 166 12.45 0.60 2.22
CA GLY A 166 13.08 1.73 2.91
C GLY A 166 12.39 2.16 4.20
N ARG A 167 11.17 1.68 4.47
CA ARG A 167 10.46 1.83 5.75
C ARG A 167 10.62 0.64 6.69
N GLY A 168 11.44 -0.35 6.32
CA GLY A 168 11.64 -1.57 7.10
C GLY A 168 10.66 -2.69 6.75
N GLY A 169 10.02 -2.68 5.58
CA GLY A 169 9.10 -3.72 5.12
C GLY A 169 7.62 -3.35 5.25
N GLY A 170 6.74 -4.24 4.77
CA GLY A 170 5.29 -3.98 4.77
C GLY A 170 4.56 -4.57 3.57
N VAL A 171 3.54 -3.86 3.08
CA VAL A 171 2.64 -4.33 2.01
C VAL A 171 2.56 -3.33 0.87
N VAL A 172 2.69 -3.85 -0.35
CA VAL A 172 2.36 -3.15 -1.59
C VAL A 172 1.07 -3.75 -2.14
N CYS A 173 -0.02 -2.97 -2.11
CA CYS A 173 -1.27 -3.33 -2.77
C CYS A 173 -1.23 -2.83 -4.22
N VAL A 174 -1.45 -3.71 -5.18
CA VAL A 174 -1.52 -3.38 -6.61
C VAL A 174 -2.95 -3.58 -7.09
N THR A 175 -3.63 -2.51 -7.52
CA THR A 175 -5.07 -2.52 -7.76
C THR A 175 -5.56 -1.62 -8.90
N GLY A 176 -6.88 -1.61 -9.16
CA GLY A 176 -7.55 -0.71 -10.11
C GLY A 176 -8.08 -1.38 -11.38
N SER A 177 -7.69 -2.63 -11.66
CA SER A 177 -8.20 -3.42 -12.80
C SER A 177 -7.74 -4.88 -12.73
N LEU A 178 -8.50 -5.82 -13.30
CA LEU A 178 -8.02 -7.20 -13.51
C LEU A 178 -6.80 -7.27 -14.43
N ASN A 179 -6.66 -6.34 -15.39
CA ASN A 179 -5.45 -6.27 -16.22
C ASN A 179 -4.21 -5.88 -15.39
N VAL A 180 -4.40 -5.03 -14.38
CA VAL A 180 -3.33 -4.65 -13.44
C VAL A 180 -2.90 -5.84 -12.60
N VAL A 181 -3.86 -6.64 -12.13
CA VAL A 181 -3.57 -7.88 -11.39
C VAL A 181 -2.73 -8.84 -12.24
N ALA A 182 -3.13 -9.11 -13.47
CA ALA A 182 -2.38 -10.00 -14.37
C ALA A 182 -0.95 -9.50 -14.63
N ARG A 183 -0.77 -8.18 -14.78
CA ARG A 183 0.56 -7.57 -14.96
C ARG A 183 1.41 -7.64 -13.69
N ALA A 184 0.81 -7.45 -12.52
CA ALA A 184 1.50 -7.58 -11.24
C ALA A 184 2.02 -9.01 -11.01
N GLU A 185 1.18 -10.01 -11.32
CA GLU A 185 1.56 -11.43 -11.25
C GLU A 185 2.71 -11.76 -12.23
N ALA A 186 2.58 -11.33 -13.49
CA ALA A 186 3.62 -11.55 -14.50
C ALA A 186 4.95 -10.89 -14.10
N TRP A 187 4.91 -9.66 -13.58
CA TRP A 187 6.08 -8.93 -13.11
C TRP A 187 6.76 -9.63 -11.92
N ALA A 188 5.98 -10.11 -10.95
CA ALA A 188 6.50 -10.86 -9.81
C ALA A 188 7.21 -12.16 -10.24
N ASN A 189 6.59 -12.93 -11.14
CA ASN A 189 7.15 -14.20 -11.65
C ASN A 189 8.44 -14.00 -12.48
N GLN A 190 8.55 -12.89 -13.22
CA GLN A 190 9.78 -12.57 -13.95
C GLN A 190 10.91 -12.12 -13.03
N SER A 191 10.56 -11.47 -11.92
CA SER A 191 11.52 -11.00 -10.93
C SER A 191 12.16 -12.17 -10.17
N THR A 192 11.39 -13.22 -9.87
CA THR A 192 11.90 -14.44 -9.23
C THR A 192 12.80 -15.27 -10.15
N ALA A 193 12.51 -15.29 -11.46
CA ALA A 193 13.32 -16.00 -12.44
C ALA A 193 14.69 -15.37 -12.73
N LYS A 194 14.89 -14.08 -12.39
CA LYS A 194 16.20 -13.41 -12.51
C LYS A 194 17.09 -13.56 -11.26
N SER A 195 16.52 -14.01 -10.15
CA SER A 195 17.23 -14.24 -8.88
C SER A 195 17.65 -15.70 -8.64
N SER A 196 17.32 -16.60 -9.57
CA SER A 196 17.71 -18.01 -9.62
C SER A 196 18.78 -18.26 -10.67
#